data_AF-A0A924MUG8-F1
#
_entry.id   AF-A0A924MUG8-F1
#
_cell.length_a   1.000
_cell.length_b   1.000
_cell.length_c   1.000
_cell.angle_alpha   90.00
_cell.angle_beta   90.00
_cell.angle_gamma   90.00
#
_symmetry.space_group_name_H-M   'P 1'
#
loop_
_entity.id
_entity.type
_entity.pdbx_description
1 polymer ?
#
loop_
_entity_poly.entity_id
_entity_poly.type
_entity_poly.pdbx_seq_one_letter_code
_entity_poly.pdbx_strand_id
1 'polypeptide(L)'
;MRALRSLFLLAGAAGVLACASGCAFKPIEPWVKPYERERLADPVMKASLNELPGRQQDHVYTVREGSRGATGVQGGGCGCN
;
A
#
# COMPACT_ATOMS: atom_id res chain seq x y z
N MET A 1 15.38 13.21 -54.25
CA MET A 1 16.16 12.46 -53.22
C MET A 1 16.39 13.23 -51.91
N ARG A 2 16.69 14.54 -51.93
CA ARG A 2 16.89 15.32 -50.68
C ARG A 2 15.61 15.51 -49.85
N ALA A 3 14.48 15.81 -50.50
CA ALA A 3 13.17 15.96 -49.86
C ALA A 3 12.64 14.66 -49.22
N LEU A 4 12.92 13.51 -49.84
CA LEU A 4 12.53 12.20 -49.32
C LEU A 4 13.37 11.83 -48.07
N ARG A 5 14.68 12.14 -48.09
CA ARG A 5 15.56 11.99 -46.92
C ARG A 5 15.16 12.90 -45.77
N SER A 6 14.78 14.16 -46.03
CA SER A 6 14.29 15.06 -44.98
C SER A 6 12.95 14.60 -44.39
N LEU A 7 12.07 13.99 -45.19
CA LEU A 7 10.79 13.46 -44.70
C LEU A 7 11.00 12.25 -43.78
N PHE A 8 11.91 11.34 -44.13
CA PHE A 8 12.29 10.22 -43.26
C PHE A 8 12.95 10.68 -41.96
N LEU A 9 13.79 11.72 -42.00
CA LEU A 9 14.42 12.29 -40.81
C LEU A 9 13.39 12.95 -39.87
N LEU A 10 12.41 13.67 -40.42
CA LEU A 10 11.32 14.29 -39.64
C LEU A 10 10.40 13.24 -39.00
N ALA A 11 10.06 12.16 -39.73
CA ALA A 11 9.27 11.06 -39.20
C ALA A 11 10.00 10.30 -38.07
N GLY A 12 11.32 10.09 -38.22
CA GLY A 12 12.16 9.50 -37.18
C GLY A 12 12.23 10.37 -35.92
N ALA A 13 12.42 11.68 -36.08
CA ALA A 13 12.45 12.62 -34.96
C ALA A 13 11.12 12.68 -34.20
N ALA A 14 9.99 12.66 -34.91
CA ALA A 14 8.66 12.63 -34.29
C ALA A 14 8.41 11.34 -33.50
N GLY A 15 8.86 10.18 -34.03
CA GLY A 15 8.76 8.90 -33.33
C GLY A 15 9.58 8.86 -32.03
N VAL A 16 10.80 9.41 -32.04
CA VAL A 16 11.65 9.50 -30.84
C VAL A 16 11.02 10.42 -29.78
N LEU A 17 10.43 11.54 -30.20
CA LEU A 17 9.79 12.48 -29.28
C LEU A 17 8.53 11.89 -28.61
N ALA A 18 7.77 11.07 -29.35
CA ALA A 18 6.60 10.37 -28.81
C ALA A 18 6.98 9.26 -27.81
N CYS A 19 8.09 8.55 -28.02
CA CYS A 19 8.57 7.54 -27.06
C CYS A 19 9.10 8.15 -25.75
N ALA A 20 9.56 9.41 -25.78
CA ALA A 20 10.11 10.10 -24.61
C ALA A 20 9.05 10.67 -23.64
N SER A 21 7.76 10.71 -24.04
CA SER A 21 6.70 11.29 -23.20
C SER A 21 6.29 10.40 -22.01
N GLY A 22 6.75 9.15 -21.94
CA GLY A 22 6.47 8.24 -20.82
C GLY A 22 7.14 8.66 -19.51
N CYS A 23 8.29 9.33 -19.57
CA CYS A 23 9.04 9.76 -18.38
C CYS A 23 8.62 11.15 -17.87
N ALA A 24 7.82 11.89 -18.64
CA ALA A 24 7.33 13.22 -18.30
C ALA A 24 5.90 13.20 -17.73
N PHE A 25 5.32 12.01 -17.52
CA PHE A 25 4.07 11.89 -16.77
C PHE A 25 4.35 12.45 -15.36
N LYS A 26 3.55 13.45 -14.95
CA LYS A 26 3.61 14.05 -13.61
C LYS A 26 3.82 12.91 -12.60
N PRO A 27 4.81 13.02 -11.69
CA PRO A 27 5.00 11.97 -10.70
C PRO A 27 3.65 11.69 -10.07
N ILE A 28 3.19 10.44 -10.18
CA ILE A 28 2.09 9.97 -9.34
C ILE A 28 2.51 10.36 -7.93
N GLU A 29 1.69 11.17 -7.27
CA GLU A 29 1.89 11.54 -5.87
C GLU A 29 1.22 10.40 -5.08
N PRO A 30 1.93 9.30 -4.70
CA PRO A 30 1.32 8.15 -4.06
C PRO A 30 0.81 8.46 -2.64
N TRP A 31 1.06 9.68 -2.14
CA TRP A 31 0.72 10.08 -0.80
C TRP A 31 -0.60 10.84 -0.75
N VAL A 32 -1.46 10.42 0.17
CA VAL A 32 -2.60 11.19 0.64
C VAL A 32 -2.08 12.49 1.29
N LYS A 33 -2.79 13.60 1.13
CA LYS A 33 -2.37 14.88 1.75
C LYS A 33 -2.27 14.72 3.27
N PRO A 34 -1.32 15.39 3.95
CA PRO A 34 -1.11 15.20 5.39
C PRO A 34 -2.37 15.34 6.25
N TYR A 35 -3.25 16.29 5.91
CA TYR A 35 -4.53 16.54 6.59
C TYR A 35 -5.63 15.53 6.26
N GLU A 36 -5.54 14.79 5.15
CA GLU A 36 -6.49 13.72 4.82
C GLU A 36 -6.13 12.41 5.56
N ARG A 37 -4.89 12.29 6.06
CA ARG A 37 -4.43 11.11 6.81
C ARG A 37 -5.19 10.87 8.11
N GLU A 38 -5.72 11.93 8.73
CA GLU A 38 -6.52 11.82 9.95
C GLU A 38 -7.83 11.03 9.73
N ARG A 39 -8.32 11.00 8.49
CA ARG A 39 -9.54 10.28 8.08
C ARG A 39 -9.25 8.91 7.50
N LEU A 40 -8.00 8.47 7.51
CA LEU A 40 -7.62 7.16 6.99
C LEU A 40 -8.17 6.04 7.86
N ALA A 41 -8.26 6.25 9.18
CA ALA A 41 -8.78 5.29 10.14
C ALA A 41 -10.24 5.61 10.54
N ASP A 42 -11.20 4.97 9.86
CA ASP A 42 -12.62 5.01 10.25
C ASP A 42 -12.84 4.29 11.61
N PRO A 43 -13.69 4.83 12.51
CA PRO A 43 -14.08 4.16 13.76
C PRO A 43 -14.53 2.69 13.62
N VAL A 44 -15.06 2.27 12.46
CA VAL A 44 -15.44 0.87 12.19
C VAL A 44 -14.25 -0.07 12.13
N MET A 45 -13.05 0.44 11.85
CA MET A 45 -11.81 -0.36 11.79
C MET A 45 -11.18 -0.61 13.16
N LYS A 46 -11.79 -0.13 14.25
CA LYS A 46 -11.33 -0.44 15.60
C LYS A 46 -11.47 -1.94 15.85
N ALA A 47 -10.40 -2.57 16.33
CA ALA A 47 -10.38 -4.00 16.68
C ALA A 47 -11.44 -4.35 17.74
N SER A 48 -11.77 -3.41 18.63
CA SER A 48 -12.92 -3.51 19.52
C SER A 48 -13.58 -2.14 19.71
N LEU A 49 -14.91 -2.13 19.80
CA LEU A 49 -15.69 -0.94 20.13
C LEU A 49 -15.72 -0.65 21.64
N ASN A 50 -15.56 -1.69 22.47
CA ASN A 50 -15.64 -1.62 23.93
C ASN A 50 -14.49 -2.40 24.56
N GLU A 51 -13.80 -1.78 25.52
CA GLU A 51 -12.63 -2.38 26.18
C GLU A 51 -12.96 -3.68 26.92
N LEU A 52 -14.00 -3.69 27.75
CA LEU A 52 -14.36 -4.86 28.57
C LEU A 52 -14.62 -6.16 27.77
N PRO A 53 -15.53 -6.18 26.78
CA PRO A 53 -15.73 -7.39 25.98
C PRO A 53 -14.53 -7.68 25.07
N GLY A 54 -13.79 -6.67 24.61
CA GLY A 54 -12.57 -6.86 23.83
C GLY A 54 -11.51 -7.64 24.61
N ARG A 55 -11.24 -7.25 25.87
CA ARG A 55 -10.32 -7.97 26.76
C ARG A 55 -10.74 -9.42 27.00
N GLN A 56 -12.04 -9.67 27.13
CA GLN A 56 -12.55 -11.03 27.30
C GLN A 56 -12.32 -11.89 26.05
N GLN A 57 -12.54 -11.34 24.87
CA GLN A 57 -12.26 -12.03 23.61
C GLN A 57 -10.76 -12.30 23.45
N ASP A 58 -9.91 -11.31 23.71
CA ASP A 58 -8.44 -11.47 23.68
C ASP A 58 -7.96 -12.57 24.62
N HIS A 59 -8.54 -12.67 25.82
CA HIS A 59 -8.23 -13.75 26.77
C HIS A 59 -8.58 -15.12 26.19
N VAL A 60 -9.77 -15.27 25.60
CA VAL A 60 -10.20 -16.52 24.95
C VAL A 60 -9.28 -16.89 23.79
N TYR A 61 -8.89 -15.93 22.95
CA TYR A 61 -7.95 -16.15 21.85
C TYR A 61 -6.57 -16.56 22.36
N THR A 62 -6.08 -15.93 23.42
CA THR A 62 -4.79 -16.27 24.05
C THR A 62 -4.79 -17.71 24.53
N VAL A 63 -5.85 -18.16 25.21
CA VAL A 63 -5.96 -19.53 25.73
C VAL A 63 -6.08 -20.55 24.60
N ARG A 64 -6.84 -20.25 23.55
CA ARG A 64 -7.10 -21.20 22.45
C ARG A 64 -5.98 -21.26 21.42
N GLU A 65 -5.34 -20.14 21.15
CA GLU A 65 -4.47 -19.94 19.98
C GLU A 65 -3.08 -19.39 20.36
N GLY A 66 -2.76 -19.33 21.66
CA GLY A 66 -1.47 -18.86 22.17
C GLY A 66 -0.26 -19.57 21.56
N SER A 67 -0.38 -20.85 21.22
CA SER A 67 0.67 -21.62 20.55
C SER A 67 0.93 -21.19 19.09
N ARG A 68 -0.04 -20.54 18.44
CA ARG A 68 0.04 -20.14 17.02
C ARG A 68 0.45 -18.69 16.80
N GLY A 69 0.53 -17.87 17.84
CA GLY A 69 0.69 -16.43 17.65
C GLY A 69 -0.54 -15.62 18.05
N ALA A 70 -1.08 -15.83 19.26
CA ALA A 70 -2.16 -14.99 19.76
C ALA A 70 -1.73 -13.51 19.88
N THR A 71 -2.64 -12.64 20.31
CA THR A 71 -2.52 -11.17 20.35
C THR A 71 -1.37 -10.59 21.19
N GLY A 72 -0.51 -11.41 21.80
CA GLY A 72 0.60 -11.00 22.66
C GLY A 72 1.99 -11.34 22.11
N VAL A 73 3.02 -10.63 22.59
CA VAL A 73 4.43 -10.77 22.19
C VAL A 73 5.01 -12.19 22.42
N GLN A 74 4.37 -12.98 23.29
CA GLN A 74 4.78 -14.35 23.61
C GLN A 74 3.84 -15.44 23.07
N GLY A 75 2.85 -15.07 22.25
CA GLY A 75 2.06 -16.04 21.52
C GLY A 75 2.86 -16.49 20.30
N GLY A 76 3.05 -17.79 20.11
CA GLY A 76 3.75 -18.36 18.95
C GLY A 76 4.90 -19.28 19.37
N GLY A 77 4.59 -20.57 19.53
CA GLY A 77 5.56 -21.58 19.94
C GLY A 77 4.90 -22.82 20.54
N CYS A 78 5.70 -23.79 20.98
CA CYS A 78 5.25 -25.04 21.59
C CYS A 78 4.49 -24.89 22.93
N GLY A 79 4.15 -23.67 23.35
CA GLY A 79 3.38 -23.40 24.57
C GLY A 79 4.22 -23.41 25.85
N CYS A 80 5.54 -23.48 25.76
CA CYS A 80 6.44 -23.38 26.91
C CYS A 80 6.76 -21.91 27.20
N ASN A 81 5.91 -21.26 27.99
CA ASN A 81 6.27 -20.02 28.69
C ASN A 81 6.77 -20.35 30.09
#